data_AF-A0A1B0DIX2-F1
#
_entry.id   AF-A0A1B0DIX2-F1
#
_cell.length_a   1.000
_cell.length_b   1.000
_cell.length_c   1.000
_cell.angle_alpha   90.00
_cell.angle_beta   90.00
_cell.angle_gamma   90.00
#
_symmetry.space_group_name_H-M   'P 1'
#
loop_
_entity.id
_entity.type
_entity.pdbx_description
1 polymer ?
#
loop_
_entity_poly.entity_id
_entity_poly.type
_entity_poly.pdbx_seq_one_letter_code
_entity_poly.pdbx_strand_id
1 'polypeptide(L)'
;MENVCPVFLKTALHLHSPAIQQNTDDLLQQNHSSATDHPLDSQFTADVLRHVLEGYNVLSWLAMDANTRDRLSCLPIHVQVLMQLYHMTAALA
;
A
#
# COMPACT_ATOMS: atom_id res chain seq x y z
N MET A 1 5.74 -20.76 5.66
CA MET A 1 5.98 -19.31 5.90
C MET A 1 5.41 -18.42 4.77
N GLU A 2 4.89 -18.97 3.67
CA GLU A 2 4.38 -18.18 2.53
C GLU A 2 3.03 -17.47 2.77
N ASN A 3 2.29 -17.85 3.81
CA ASN A 3 0.98 -17.28 4.17
C ASN A 3 1.05 -16.14 5.21
N VAL A 4 2.25 -15.73 5.62
CA VAL A 4 2.44 -14.79 6.75
C VAL A 4 2.85 -13.40 6.25
N CYS A 5 3.15 -13.24 4.96
CA CYS A 5 3.58 -11.96 4.40
C CYS A 5 2.36 -11.21 3.84
N PRO A 6 1.85 -10.17 4.54
CA PRO A 6 0.69 -9.41 4.06
C PRO A 6 1.01 -8.78 2.70
N VAL A 7 0.03 -8.77 1.79
CA VAL A 7 0.14 -8.24 0.42
C VAL A 7 0.74 -6.83 0.40
N PHE A 8 0.41 -6.01 1.40
CA PHE A 8 0.95 -4.66 1.58
C PHE A 8 2.47 -4.63 1.74
N LEU A 9 3.05 -5.59 2.45
CA LEU A 9 4.50 -5.67 2.62
C LEU A 9 5.18 -6.13 1.32
N LYS A 10 4.58 -7.10 0.62
CA LYS A 10 5.12 -7.58 -0.67
C LYS A 10 5.10 -6.48 -1.73
N THR A 11 4.02 -5.72 -1.80
CA THR A 11 3.88 -4.57 -2.70
C THR A 11 4.85 -3.44 -2.35
N ALA A 12 4.99 -3.09 -1.06
CA ALA A 12 5.95 -2.07 -0.61
C ALA A 12 7.41 -2.43 -0.93
N LEU A 13 7.75 -3.72 -0.95
CA LEU A 13 9.08 -4.22 -1.29
C LEU A 13 9.26 -4.47 -2.80
N HIS A 14 8.27 -4.15 -3.64
CA HIS A 14 8.24 -4.51 -5.06
C HIS A 14 8.54 -5.99 -5.33
N LEU A 15 8.17 -6.88 -4.40
CA LEU A 15 8.35 -8.32 -4.57
C LEU A 15 7.40 -8.82 -5.66
N HIS A 16 7.98 -9.29 -6.76
CA HIS A 16 7.23 -9.78 -7.92
C HIS A 16 6.26 -10.90 -7.50
N SER A 17 4.97 -10.63 -7.59
CA SER A 17 3.90 -11.55 -7.18
C SER A 17 2.90 -11.66 -8.34
N PRO A 18 3.18 -12.49 -9.36
CA PRO A 18 2.47 -12.48 -10.65
C PRO A 18 0.96 -12.69 -10.52
N ALA A 19 0.52 -13.44 -9.49
CA ALA A 19 -0.89 -13.65 -9.17
C ALA A 19 -1.68 -12.36 -8.87
N ILE A 20 -1.01 -11.29 -8.40
CA ILE A 20 -1.65 -10.02 -8.04
C ILE A 20 -1.82 -9.13 -9.29
N GLN A 21 -0.84 -9.14 -10.20
CA GLN A 21 -0.88 -8.33 -11.42
C GLN A 21 -1.94 -8.85 -12.41
N GLN A 22 -2.02 -10.17 -12.61
CA GLN A 22 -2.98 -10.75 -13.55
C GLN A 22 -4.44 -10.49 -13.15
N ASN A 23 -4.77 -10.52 -11.85
CA ASN A 23 -6.12 -10.26 -11.37
C ASN A 23 -6.56 -8.80 -11.59
N THR A 24 -5.61 -7.86 -11.55
CA THR A 24 -5.89 -6.43 -11.63
C THR A 24 -6.21 -5.99 -13.07
N ASP A 25 -5.46 -6.48 -14.05
CA ASP A 25 -5.65 -6.11 -15.47
C ASP A 25 -7.03 -6.58 -16.01
N ASP A 26 -7.46 -7.79 -15.65
CA ASP A 26 -8.77 -8.33 -16.08
C ASP A 26 -9.96 -7.54 -15.51
N LEU A 27 -9.86 -7.08 -14.25
CA LEU A 27 -10.91 -6.31 -13.57
C LEU A 27 -11.02 -4.87 -14.09
N LEU A 28 -9.88 -4.23 -14.39
CA LEU A 28 -9.87 -2.88 -14.96
C LEU A 28 -10.51 -2.87 -16.35
N GLN A 29 -10.25 -3.89 -17.17
CA GLN A 29 -10.78 -3.99 -18.52
C GLN A 29 -12.32 -4.09 -18.56
N GLN A 30 -12.97 -4.65 -17.54
CA GLN A 30 -14.44 -4.77 -17.45
C GLN A 30 -15.15 -3.45 -17.09
N ASN A 31 -14.49 -2.50 -16.43
CA ASN A 31 -15.11 -1.26 -15.93
C ASN A 31 -15.05 -0.08 -16.90
N HIS A 32 -14.43 -0.23 -18.08
CA HIS A 32 -14.29 0.83 -19.08
C HIS A 32 -15.47 0.92 -20.06
N SER A 33 -16.72 0.88 -19.58
CA SER A 33 -17.92 0.87 -20.44
C SER A 33 -18.49 2.25 -20.81
N SER A 34 -17.87 3.36 -20.40
CA SER A 34 -18.24 4.73 -20.81
C SER A 34 -17.02 5.53 -21.25
N ALA A 35 -16.99 5.97 -22.51
CA ALA A 35 -15.89 6.72 -23.13
C ALA A 35 -15.71 8.16 -22.58
N THR A 36 -16.37 8.51 -21.47
CA THR A 36 -16.43 9.85 -20.88
C THR A 36 -15.96 9.93 -19.43
N ASP A 37 -15.73 8.79 -18.76
CA ASP A 37 -15.31 8.78 -17.36
C ASP A 37 -13.78 8.70 -17.22
N HIS A 38 -13.23 9.52 -16.33
CA HIS A 38 -11.82 9.48 -16.03
C HIS A 38 -11.46 8.12 -15.39
N PRO A 39 -10.37 7.46 -15.80
CA PRO A 39 -10.06 6.09 -15.38
C PRO A 39 -9.86 5.92 -13.86
N LEU A 40 -9.60 7.00 -13.12
CA LEU A 40 -9.51 6.99 -11.65
C LEU A 40 -10.86 7.21 -10.95
N ASP A 41 -11.89 7.63 -11.68
CA ASP A 41 -13.21 7.94 -11.11
C ASP A 41 -14.09 6.69 -10.99
N SER A 42 -13.60 5.53 -11.45
CA SER A 42 -14.32 4.26 -11.30
C SER A 42 -14.49 3.91 -9.82
N GLN A 43 -15.68 3.41 -9.47
CA GLN A 43 -15.99 2.92 -8.12
C GLN A 43 -14.97 1.85 -7.67
N PHE A 44 -14.49 1.02 -8.59
CA PHE A 44 -13.48 0.01 -8.31
C PHE A 44 -12.15 0.61 -7.84
N THR A 45 -11.65 1.63 -8.53
CA THR A 45 -10.43 2.34 -8.12
C THR A 45 -10.60 2.94 -6.72
N ALA A 46 -11.77 3.54 -6.45
CA ALA A 46 -12.08 4.08 -5.13
C ALA A 46 -12.13 2.98 -4.05
N ASP A 47 -12.68 1.81 -4.36
CA ASP A 47 -12.78 0.69 -3.43
C ASP A 47 -11.43 0.07 -3.10
N VAL A 48 -10.57 -0.11 -4.11
CA VAL A 48 -9.19 -0.57 -3.93
C VAL A 48 -8.40 0.43 -3.08
N LEU A 49 -8.49 1.73 -3.39
CA LEU A 49 -7.79 2.76 -2.64
C LEU A 49 -8.24 2.78 -1.18
N ARG A 50 -9.56 2.69 -0.93
CA ARG A 50 -10.10 2.62 0.42
C ARG A 50 -9.58 1.41 1.18
N HIS A 51 -9.59 0.23 0.56
CA HIS A 51 -9.06 -1.00 1.15
C HIS A 51 -7.58 -0.85 1.56
N VAL A 52 -6.76 -0.27 0.68
CA VAL A 52 -5.33 -0.04 0.95
C VAL A 52 -5.14 0.95 2.10
N LEU A 53 -5.85 2.08 2.07
CA LEU A 53 -5.74 3.12 3.09
C LEU A 53 -6.25 2.66 4.46
N GLU A 54 -7.31 1.85 4.51
CA GLU A 54 -7.79 1.22 5.74
C GLU A 54 -6.73 0.28 6.32
N GLY A 55 -6.12 -0.56 5.47
CA GLY A 55 -5.00 -1.40 5.87
C GLY A 55 -3.81 -0.59 6.41
N TYR A 56 -3.47 0.52 5.76
CA TYR A 56 -2.40 1.41 6.22
C TYR A 56 -2.73 2.06 7.56
N ASN A 57 -3.96 2.54 7.72
CA ASN A 57 -4.46 3.13 8.96
C ASN A 57 -4.37 2.13 10.11
N VAL A 58 -4.82 0.89 9.94
CA VAL A 58 -4.70 -0.16 10.96
C VAL A 58 -3.25 -0.44 11.32
N LEU A 59 -2.38 -0.62 10.32
CA LEU A 59 -0.97 -0.96 10.55
C LEU A 59 -0.13 0.20 11.11
N SER A 60 -0.52 1.45 10.88
CA SER A 60 0.16 2.63 11.42
C SER A 60 0.11 2.67 12.96
N TRP A 61 -0.89 2.06 13.58
CA TRP A 61 -0.98 1.91 15.04
C TRP A 61 0.08 0.99 15.65
N LEU A 62 0.79 0.20 14.85
CA LEU A 62 1.92 -0.59 15.36
C LEU A 62 3.14 0.29 15.67
N ALA A 63 3.18 1.50 15.11
CA ALA A 63 4.20 2.50 15.38
C ALA A 63 3.63 3.60 16.28
N MET A 64 3.53 3.32 17.59
CA MET A 64 3.08 4.28 18.60
C MET A 64 4.25 4.89 19.38
N ASP A 65 4.11 6.16 19.70
CA ASP A 65 4.93 6.85 20.69
C ASP A 65 4.51 6.38 22.10
N ALA A 66 5.48 5.90 22.88
CA ALA A 66 5.20 5.35 24.21
C ALA A 66 4.77 6.42 25.24
N ASN A 67 5.13 7.69 24.98
CA ASN A 67 4.90 8.80 25.90
C ASN A 67 3.55 9.46 25.62
N THR A 68 3.20 9.71 24.35
CA THR A 68 1.92 10.34 23.98
C THR A 68 0.81 9.33 23.74
N ARG A 69 1.14 8.06 23.48
CA ARG A 69 0.22 7.01 22.99
C ARG A 69 -0.42 7.35 21.64
N ASP A 70 0.16 8.29 20.91
CA ASP A 70 -0.24 8.61 19.55
C ASP A 70 0.61 7.84 18.53
N ARG A 71 0.13 7.79 17.29
CA ARG A 71 0.89 7.20 16.19
C ARG A 71 2.05 8.11 15.81
N LEU A 72 3.19 7.50 15.47
CA LEU A 72 4.36 8.22 14.98
C LEU A 72 4.15 8.81 13.58
N SER A 73 3.34 8.14 12.75
CA SER A 73 2.92 8.65 11.43
C SER A 73 1.62 7.98 10.97
N CYS A 74 1.05 8.44 9.86
CA CYS A 74 -0.05 7.77 9.17
C CYS A 74 0.40 6.57 8.30
N LEU A 75 1.71 6.27 8.28
CA LEU A 75 2.27 5.20 7.46
C LEU A 75 2.51 3.93 8.28
N PRO A 76 2.38 2.73 7.69
CA PRO A 76 2.78 1.49 8.33
C PRO A 76 4.27 1.47 8.71
N ILE A 77 4.62 0.78 9.80
CA ILE A 77 6.00 0.73 10.32
C ILE A 77 7.04 0.25 9.28
N HIS A 78 6.68 -0.69 8.41
CA HIS A 78 7.61 -1.19 7.38
C HIS A 78 7.93 -0.13 6.32
N VAL A 79 6.97 0.72 5.95
CA VAL A 79 7.20 1.84 5.03
C VAL A 79 8.11 2.88 5.69
N GLN A 80 7.89 3.17 6.98
CA GLN A 80 8.76 4.08 7.73
C GLN A 80 10.21 3.60 7.77
N VAL A 81 10.44 2.31 8.04
CA VAL A 81 11.79 1.70 8.05
C VAL A 81 12.45 1.76 6.67
N LEU A 82 11.71 1.49 5.59
CA LEU A 82 12.24 1.60 4.23
C LEU A 82 12.66 3.03 3.87
N MET A 83 11.86 4.03 4.25
CA MET A 83 12.22 5.45 4.05
C MET A 83 13.45 5.84 4.88
N GLN A 84 13.54 5.38 6.13
CA GLN A 84 14.71 5.63 6.97
C GLN A 84 15.97 5.03 6.35
N LEU A 85 15.91 3.78 5.88
CA LEU A 85 17.02 3.13 5.21
C LEU A 85 17.44 3.90 3.96
N TYR A 86 16.47 4.30 3.13
CA TYR A 86 16.74 5.12 1.94
C TYR A 86 17.47 6.42 2.31
N HIS A 87 16.98 7.19 3.28
CA HIS A 87 17.64 8.43 3.70
C HIS A 87 19.04 8.19 4.27
N MET A 88 19.25 7.12 5.05
CA MET A 88 20.58 6.76 5.54
C MET A 88 21.53 6.44 4.39
N THR A 89 21.10 5.66 3.40
CA THR A 89 21.92 5.34 2.23
C THR A 89 22.21 6.58 1.37
N ALA A 90 21.23 7.47 1.18
CA ALA A 90 21.40 8.69 0.42
C ALA A 90 22.35 9.69 1.12
N ALA A 91 22.37 9.71 2.45
CA ALA A 91 23.30 10.54 3.21
C ALA A 91 24.76 10.03 3.19
N LEU A 92 24.97 8.78 2.81
CA LEU A 92 26.29 8.14 2.70
C LEU A 92 26.87 8.19 1.27
N ALA A 93 26.09 8.63 0.29
CA ALA A 93 26.48 8.76 -1.12
C ALA A 93 26.97 10.17 -1.43
#